data_AF-A0A3A4P590-F1
#
_entry.id   AF-A0A3A4P590-F1
#
_cell.length_a   1.000
_cell.length_b   1.000
_cell.length_c   1.000
_cell.angle_alpha   90.00
_cell.angle_beta   90.00
_cell.angle_gamma   90.00
#
_symmetry.space_group_name_H-M   'P 1'
#
loop_
_entity.id
_entity.type
_entity.pdbx_description
1 polymer ?
#
loop_
_entity_poly.entity_id
_entity_poly.type
_entity_poly.pdbx_seq_one_letter_code
_entity_poly.pdbx_strand_id
1 'polypeptide(L)' 'MKQWECVICGYIHEGEEPPDRCPVCDAPKELFRLLD' A
#
# COMPACT_ATOMS: atom_id res chain seq x y z
N MET A 1 4.06 3.64 -13.84
CA MET A 1 4.46 3.01 -12.57
C MET A 1 3.29 3.20 -11.64
N LYS A 2 2.77 2.13 -11.05
CA LYS A 2 1.65 2.21 -10.11
C LYS A 2 2.14 2.61 -8.72
N GLN A 3 1.29 3.32 -7.99
CA GLN A 3 1.53 3.64 -6.58
C GLN A 3 0.37 3.11 -5.76
N TRP A 4 0.67 2.64 -4.56
CA TRP A 4 -0.33 2.07 -3.65
C TRP A 4 -0.24 2.77 -2.31
N GLU A 5 -1.36 3.30 -1.84
CA GLU A 5 -1.43 3.96 -0.54
C GLU A 5 -2.12 3.08 0.49
N CYS A 6 -1.47 2.89 1.64
CA CYS A 6 -2.09 2.26 2.80
C CYS A 6 -3.17 3.17 3.37
N VAL A 7 -4.43 2.73 3.36
CA VAL A 7 -5.57 3.52 3.85
C VAL A 7 -5.58 3.72 5.36
N ILE A 8 -4.71 3.00 6.09
CA ILE A 8 -4.59 3.07 7.55
C ILE A 8 -3.57 4.13 7.99
N CYS A 9 -2.39 4.17 7.35
CA CYS A 9 -1.29 5.04 7.81
C CYS A 9 -0.76 6.01 6.75
N GLY A 10 -1.21 5.93 5.49
CA GLY A 10 -0.77 6.79 4.40
C GLY A 10 0.57 6.40 3.76
N TYR A 11 1.16 5.25 4.13
CA TYR A 11 2.39 4.76 3.48
C TYR A 11 2.18 4.53 1.97
N ILE A 12 3.12 5.02 1.14
CA ILE A 12 3.10 4.86 -0.32
C ILE A 12 4.12 3.80 -0.73
N HIS A 13 3.65 2.79 -1.45
CA HIS A 13 4.48 1.80 -2.13
C HIS A 13 4.49 2.05 -3.64
N GLU A 14 5.67 2.06 -4.25
CA GLU A 14 5.82 2.11 -5.70
C GLU A 14 6.08 0.70 -6.23
N GLY A 15 5.23 0.22 -7.14
CA GLY A 15 5.30 -1.14 -7.65
C GLY A 15 4.02 -1.56 -8.36
N GLU A 16 4.09 -2.63 -9.16
CA GLU A 16 2.92 -3.13 -9.88
C GLU A 16 1.81 -3.67 -8.96
N GLU A 17 2.17 -4.07 -7.74
CA GLU A 17 1.29 -4.62 -6.69
C GLU A 17 1.69 -4.07 -5.31
N PRO A 18 0.77 -3.97 -4.33
CA PRO A 18 1.11 -3.58 -2.96
C PRO A 18 1.81 -4.73 -2.23
N PRO A 19 2.58 -4.45 -1.15
CA PRO A 19 3.17 -5.51 -0.33
C PRO A 19 2.09 -6.31 0.42
N ASP A 20 2.36 -7.57 0.75
CA ASP A 20 1.43 -8.42 1.53
C ASP A 20 1.05 -7.80 2.89
N ARG A 21 1.99 -7.05 3.49
CA ARG A 21 1.77 -6.26 4.70
C ARG A 21 2.43 -4.89 4.61
N CYS A 22 1.77 -3.89 5.20
CA CYS A 22 2.30 -2.54 5.30
C CYS A 22 3.56 -2.54 6.18
N PRO A 23 4.71 -2.03 5.70
CA PRO A 23 5.95 -1.99 6.49
C PRO A 23 5.92 -1.00 7.65
N VAL A 24 4.89 -0.14 7.72
CA VAL A 24 4.74 0.89 8.76
C VAL A 24 3.78 0.46 9.86
N CYS A 25 2.59 -0.04 9.50
CA CYS A 25 1.54 -0.36 10.46
C CYS A 25 1.09 -1.83 10.46
N ASP A 26 1.73 -2.69 9.68
CA ASP A 26 1.44 -4.13 9.57
C ASP A 26 0.01 -4.46 9.03
N ALA A 27 -0.68 -3.47 8.46
CA ALA A 27 -1.97 -3.65 7.78
C ALA A 27 -1.84 -4.63 6.60
N PRO A 28 -2.81 -5.52 6.37
CA PRO A 28 -2.77 -6.47 5.26
C PRO A 28 -2.99 -5.76 3.91
N LYS A 29 -2.56 -6.39 2.81
CA LYS A 29 -2.56 -5.80 1.46
C LYS A 29 -3.91 -5.31 0.95
N GLU A 30 -5.02 -5.87 1.43
CA GLU A 30 -6.38 -5.47 1.07
C GLU A 30 -6.71 -4.05 1.55
N LEU A 31 -5.90 -3.50 2.47
CA LEU A 31 -5.98 -2.12 2.96
C LEU A 31 -5.07 -1.16 2.19
N PHE A 32 -4.62 -1.53 1.00
CA PHE A 32 -3.99 -0.62 0.05
C PHE A 32 -4.96 -0.23 -1.06
N ARG A 33 -4.96 1.06 -1.43
CA ARG A 33 -5.66 1.57 -2.62
C ARG A 33 -4.66 1.91 -3.71
N LEU A 34 -5.00 1.61 -4.96
CA LEU A 34 -4.23 2.07 -6.12
C LEU A 34 -4.40 3.59 -6.26
N LEU A 35 -3.28 4.29 -6.42
CA LEU A 35 -3.21 5.68 -6.84
C LEU A 35 -2.89 5.67 -8.34
N ASP A 36 -3.78 6.27 -9.13
CA ASP A 36 -3.58 6.51 -10.57
C ASP A 36 -2.45 7.52 -10.83
#